data_AF-A0A669F0Z7-F1
#
_entry.id   AF-A0A669F0Z7-F1
#
_cell.length_a   1.000
_cell.length_b   1.000
_cell.length_c   1.000
_cell.angle_alpha   90.00
_cell.angle_beta   90.00
_cell.angle_gamma   90.00
#
_symmetry.space_group_name_H-M   'P 1'
#
loop_
_entity.id
_entity.type
_entity.pdbx_description
1 polymer ?
#
loop_
_entity_poly.entity_id
_entity_poly.type
_entity_poly.pdbx_seq_one_letter_code
_entity_poly.pdbx_strand_id
1 'polypeptide(L)'
;MAEEDYGSFVDWNQMGDLAKSSGPTKVDTKDLKEFKQMARQGYWAKNHKLRAQVYQQLIKAIPCRTVTPDAAVYRDIMGNAAAKKTSTNVPLPEFVDGNPIPRYCLKPEAVASAHQIINCLAGQFPDISHCPALPAVTSLLLHFSVDEAQCFEHVSRILACNEPGKRLVDQTFLAYESSCMTFGDLANKYCTAAHKLIVATAQDVMDVYSDWQRWVLGDLPFSHVVRVLDVYLVEGYKVLYRVAVALLKFYRKHKMGAQGGQGNQQQEDSNKIKADIQAFVKGIASTVTPDKLLEKAFSIRLFSRKEITLLQLTNEKSLQQKGITVKQKRCRRNVQLALNPDTFSSEIVSAKEMHDIWSWIPERFALCQPQLLFTTSTHGCSLNRFYSHCEGHEPTLLLIRTTDGDLGCLYELSVMTLEPALHLLHPLWWSDPPACRGSSEQKDCCHRLQSKTQWSLTVCGAFLSTDWEERKRGGNKLSFFGTGECFVFRLKPEMERYEWIVIRHPELASSIKTQNQEETATSEDQITDGNRLQQPEKPPGELSPFLSARHFNLNSKNTSMFMAGNVDSIIVGGGDGNALYIDSELNHGRTGSCTTFDNPPLCAESFQISLLEVWGFQDTMAS
;
A
#
# COMPACT_ATOMS: atom_id res chain seq x y z
N MET A 1 11.71 46.44 -23.39
CA MET A 1 10.95 45.23 -23.03
C MET A 1 10.07 45.61 -21.86
N ALA A 2 8.75 45.57 -22.00
CA ALA A 2 7.86 45.82 -20.87
C ALA A 2 8.19 44.81 -19.76
N GLU A 3 8.26 45.26 -18.50
CA GLU A 3 8.39 44.31 -17.39
C GLU A 3 7.16 43.41 -17.37
N GLU A 4 7.36 42.11 -17.59
CA GLU A 4 6.28 41.12 -17.46
C GLU A 4 5.77 41.12 -16.00
N ASP A 5 4.50 41.48 -15.84
CA ASP A 5 3.80 41.47 -14.55
C ASP A 5 3.13 40.11 -14.35
N TYR A 6 3.70 39.31 -13.45
CA TYR A 6 3.18 38.00 -13.06
C TYR A 6 2.14 38.09 -11.92
N GLY A 7 1.70 39.30 -11.54
CA GLY A 7 0.79 39.55 -10.42
C GLY A 7 -0.67 39.81 -10.80
N SER A 8 -1.02 39.75 -12.09
CA SER A 8 -2.31 40.20 -12.62
C SER A 8 -3.51 39.48 -11.96
N PHE A 9 -3.38 38.18 -11.69
CA PHE A 9 -4.43 37.33 -11.13
C PHE A 9 -4.42 37.23 -9.58
N VAL A 10 -3.37 37.74 -8.94
CA VAL A 10 -3.09 37.51 -7.51
C VAL A 10 -3.70 38.60 -6.63
N ASP A 11 -4.38 38.20 -5.57
CA ASP A 11 -4.72 39.05 -4.43
C ASP A 11 -3.54 39.10 -3.45
N TRP A 12 -2.70 40.13 -3.61
CA TRP A 12 -1.48 40.31 -2.82
C TRP A 12 -1.72 40.40 -1.31
N ASN A 13 -2.91 40.79 -0.86
CA ASN A 13 -3.25 40.84 0.56
C ASN A 13 -3.31 39.44 1.18
N GLN A 14 -3.65 38.42 0.38
CA GLN A 14 -3.76 37.04 0.85
C GLN A 14 -2.43 36.28 0.77
N MET A 15 -1.42 36.80 0.06
CA MET A 15 -0.10 36.17 -0.04
C MET A 15 0.74 36.31 1.24
N GLY A 16 0.39 37.21 2.16
CA GLY A 16 1.12 37.42 3.40
C GLY A 16 2.60 37.74 3.15
N ASP A 17 3.51 37.02 3.81
CA ASP A 17 4.96 37.23 3.65
C ASP A 17 5.48 36.96 2.23
N LEU A 18 4.75 36.19 1.41
CA LEU A 18 5.13 35.91 0.02
C LEU A 18 4.89 37.11 -0.92
N ALA A 19 4.12 38.11 -0.48
CA ALA A 19 3.91 39.33 -1.26
C ALA A 19 5.19 40.20 -1.35
N LYS A 20 6.11 40.04 -0.40
CA LYS A 20 7.35 40.83 -0.34
C LYS A 20 8.46 40.11 -1.09
N SER A 21 8.80 40.61 -2.28
CA SER A 21 9.91 40.07 -3.05
C SER A 21 11.24 40.29 -2.31
N SER A 22 11.92 39.20 -1.97
CA SER A 22 13.27 39.22 -1.40
C SER A 22 14.10 38.03 -1.87
N GLY A 23 15.42 38.12 -1.76
CA GLY A 23 16.34 37.08 -2.18
C GLY A 23 16.82 37.22 -3.63
N PRO A 24 17.27 36.13 -4.26
CA PRO A 24 17.92 36.16 -5.57
C PRO A 24 16.95 36.58 -6.67
N THR A 25 17.49 37.12 -7.76
CA THR A 25 16.72 37.61 -8.93
C THR A 25 16.92 36.76 -10.17
N LYS A 26 17.87 35.81 -10.15
CA LYS A 26 18.16 34.86 -11.22
C LYS A 26 18.61 33.52 -10.64
N VAL A 27 18.49 32.47 -11.44
CA VAL A 27 19.04 31.13 -11.14
C VAL A 27 20.02 30.79 -12.26
N ASP A 28 21.31 30.82 -11.95
CA ASP A 28 22.38 30.47 -12.88
C ASP A 28 23.02 29.15 -12.43
N THR A 29 22.39 28.01 -12.76
CA THR A 29 23.03 26.70 -12.63
C THR A 29 22.61 25.79 -13.78
N LYS A 30 23.58 25.03 -14.30
CA LYS A 30 23.37 23.99 -15.31
C LYS A 30 23.36 22.58 -14.71
N ASP A 31 23.74 22.43 -13.43
CA ASP A 31 23.75 21.14 -12.75
C ASP A 31 22.36 20.81 -12.18
N LEU A 32 21.76 19.73 -12.69
CA LEU A 32 20.47 19.22 -12.25
C LEU A 32 20.45 18.81 -10.76
N LYS A 33 21.59 18.40 -10.19
CA LYS A 33 21.68 18.00 -8.77
C LYS A 33 21.65 19.22 -7.87
N GLU A 34 22.41 20.25 -8.22
CA GLU A 34 22.40 21.54 -7.53
C GLU A 34 21.02 22.20 -7.62
N PHE A 35 20.43 22.23 -8.82
CA PHE A 35 19.09 22.79 -9.04
C PHE A 35 18.01 22.12 -8.17
N LYS A 36 18.07 20.79 -8.01
CA LYS A 36 17.20 20.05 -7.08
C LYS A 36 17.40 20.50 -5.64
N GLN A 37 18.64 20.69 -5.21
CA GLN A 37 18.95 21.12 -3.86
C GLN A 37 18.44 22.55 -3.60
N MET A 38 18.59 23.45 -4.57
CA MET A 38 18.06 24.82 -4.51
C MET A 38 16.53 24.84 -4.38
N ALA A 39 15.82 23.99 -5.13
CA ALA A 39 14.35 23.86 -5.02
C ALA A 39 13.93 23.41 -3.61
N ARG A 40 14.60 22.40 -3.06
CA ARG A 40 14.33 21.86 -1.72
C ARG A 40 14.62 22.88 -0.61
N GLN A 41 15.68 23.68 -0.76
CA GLN A 41 16.05 24.74 0.19
C GLN A 41 15.23 26.02 0.02
N GLY A 42 14.45 26.14 -1.05
CA GLY A 42 13.59 27.31 -1.28
C GLY A 42 14.35 28.53 -1.76
N TYR A 43 15.34 28.34 -2.64
CA TYR A 43 16.18 29.42 -3.15
C TYR A 43 15.39 30.59 -3.75
N TRP A 44 14.40 30.29 -4.60
CA TRP A 44 13.50 31.29 -5.19
C TRP A 44 12.20 31.47 -4.38
N ALA A 45 12.14 30.99 -3.14
CA ALA A 45 10.87 30.87 -2.45
C ALA A 45 10.22 32.22 -2.11
N LYS A 46 11.05 33.25 -1.94
CA LYS A 46 10.66 34.60 -1.51
C LYS A 46 10.56 35.61 -2.66
N ASN A 47 10.80 35.19 -3.90
CA ASN A 47 10.73 36.08 -5.07
C ASN A 47 9.69 35.53 -6.05
N HIS A 48 8.52 36.17 -6.09
CA HIS A 48 7.39 35.77 -6.94
C HIS A 48 7.75 35.77 -8.43
N LYS A 49 8.44 36.83 -8.90
CA LYS A 49 8.86 36.98 -10.29
C LYS A 49 9.87 35.91 -10.69
N LEU A 50 10.87 35.67 -9.85
CA LEU A 50 11.86 34.62 -10.10
C LEU A 50 11.21 33.24 -10.14
N ARG A 51 10.29 32.94 -9.21
CA ARG A 51 9.55 31.68 -9.22
C ARG A 51 8.77 31.48 -10.52
N ALA A 52 8.07 32.51 -10.98
CA ALA A 52 7.33 32.44 -12.24
C ALA A 52 8.24 32.16 -13.45
N GLN A 53 9.40 32.82 -13.51
CA GLN A 53 10.42 32.56 -14.54
C GLN A 53 10.96 31.12 -14.47
N VAL A 54 11.24 30.61 -13.26
CA VAL A 54 11.69 29.22 -13.06
C VAL A 54 10.62 28.23 -13.50
N TYR A 55 9.35 28.47 -13.16
CA TYR A 55 8.24 27.61 -13.58
C TYR A 55 8.10 27.58 -15.09
N GLN A 56 8.13 28.74 -15.73
CA GLN A 56 8.11 28.85 -17.18
C GLN A 56 9.26 28.07 -17.81
N GLN A 57 10.49 28.23 -17.30
CA GLN A 57 11.66 27.51 -17.80
C GLN A 57 11.49 25.98 -17.66
N LEU A 58 11.07 25.50 -16.49
CA LEU A 58 10.90 24.07 -16.22
C LEU A 58 9.79 23.46 -17.08
N ILE A 59 8.65 24.14 -17.20
CA ILE A 59 7.49 23.64 -17.93
C ILE A 59 7.74 23.66 -19.44
N LYS A 60 8.42 24.69 -19.96
CA LYS A 60 8.85 24.73 -21.37
C LYS A 60 9.88 23.64 -21.71
N ALA A 61 10.64 23.16 -20.74
CA ALA A 61 11.58 22.06 -20.93
C ALA A 61 10.91 20.66 -20.90
N ILE A 62 9.63 20.54 -20.51
CA ILE A 62 8.92 19.25 -20.51
C ILE A 62 8.83 18.72 -21.95
N PRO A 63 9.33 17.53 -22.26
CA PRO A 63 9.12 16.90 -23.56
C PRO A 63 7.64 16.53 -23.71
N CYS A 64 7.06 17.00 -24.81
CA CYS A 64 5.65 16.82 -25.12
C CYS A 64 5.48 16.09 -26.44
N ARG A 65 4.28 15.57 -26.70
CA ARG A 65 3.89 15.07 -28.02
C ARG A 65 3.97 16.16 -29.09
N THR A 66 4.21 15.77 -30.35
CA THR A 66 4.49 16.67 -31.49
C THR A 66 3.46 17.78 -31.68
N VAL A 67 2.18 17.50 -31.41
CA VAL A 67 1.08 18.47 -31.51
C VAL A 67 0.55 18.77 -30.10
N THR A 68 1.20 19.71 -29.43
CA THR A 68 0.77 20.20 -28.11
C THR A 68 0.22 21.62 -28.24
N PRO A 69 -1.03 21.89 -27.82
CA PRO A 69 -1.60 23.23 -27.83
C PRO A 69 -0.73 24.22 -27.04
N ASP A 70 -0.58 25.43 -27.57
CA ASP A 70 0.22 26.50 -26.98
C ASP A 70 -0.62 27.76 -26.69
N ALA A 71 0.04 28.83 -26.26
CA ALA A 71 -0.62 30.10 -25.95
C ALA A 71 -1.26 30.77 -27.18
N ALA A 72 -0.83 30.47 -28.41
CA ALA A 72 -1.46 31.00 -29.62
C ALA A 72 -2.81 30.31 -29.86
N VAL A 73 -2.85 28.98 -29.70
CA VAL A 73 -4.09 28.20 -29.80
C VAL A 73 -5.17 28.73 -28.85
N TYR A 74 -4.81 29.02 -27.59
CA TYR A 74 -5.76 29.61 -26.64
C TYR A 74 -6.32 30.96 -27.11
N ARG A 75 -5.44 31.84 -27.60
CA ARG A 75 -5.82 33.17 -28.09
C ARG A 75 -6.73 33.10 -29.31
N ASP A 76 -6.50 32.14 -30.21
CA ASP A 76 -7.35 31.93 -31.37
C ASP A 76 -8.75 31.41 -30.97
N ILE A 77 -8.82 30.46 -30.03
CA ILE A 77 -10.07 29.94 -29.50
C ILE A 77 -10.88 31.06 -28.82
N MET A 78 -10.24 31.85 -27.95
CA MET A 78 -10.89 32.92 -27.19
C MET A 78 -11.14 34.20 -28.00
N GLY A 79 -10.37 34.42 -29.06
CA GLY A 79 -10.53 35.53 -30.01
C GLY A 79 -11.78 35.38 -30.89
N ASN A 80 -12.22 34.15 -31.13
CA ASN A 80 -13.47 33.88 -31.85
C ASN A 80 -14.68 34.30 -31.01
N ALA A 81 -15.49 35.23 -31.54
CA ALA A 81 -16.62 35.87 -30.84
C ALA A 81 -17.71 34.90 -30.29
N ALA A 82 -17.72 33.64 -30.74
CA ALA A 82 -18.58 32.59 -30.19
C ALA A 82 -18.14 32.12 -28.78
N ALA A 83 -16.83 32.14 -28.47
CA ALA A 83 -16.27 31.75 -27.17
C ALA A 83 -16.36 32.87 -26.10
N LYS A 84 -16.54 34.13 -26.50
CA LYS A 84 -16.84 35.22 -25.54
C LYS A 84 -18.24 35.16 -24.95
N LYS A 85 -19.16 34.40 -25.55
CA LYS A 85 -20.55 34.24 -25.08
C LYS A 85 -20.73 33.13 -24.03
N THR A 86 -19.71 32.30 -23.76
CA THR A 86 -19.73 31.34 -22.66
C THR A 86 -19.57 32.09 -21.34
N SER A 87 -20.71 32.55 -20.84
CA SER A 87 -20.91 33.08 -19.50
C SER A 87 -20.40 32.10 -18.42
N THR A 88 -20.20 32.61 -17.21
CA THR A 88 -19.84 31.92 -15.97
C THR A 88 -20.77 30.76 -15.55
N ASN A 89 -21.72 30.36 -16.41
CA ASN A 89 -22.72 29.31 -16.18
C ASN A 89 -22.37 27.96 -16.84
N VAL A 90 -21.26 27.84 -17.58
CA VAL A 90 -20.81 26.52 -18.06
C VAL A 90 -20.31 25.73 -16.84
N PRO A 91 -20.77 24.49 -16.60
CA PRO A 91 -20.22 23.67 -15.52
C PRO A 91 -18.80 23.21 -15.87
N LEU A 92 -17.99 22.91 -14.84
CA LEU A 92 -16.69 22.28 -15.06
C LEU A 92 -16.84 20.92 -15.78
N PRO A 93 -15.86 20.51 -16.60
CA PRO A 93 -15.88 19.21 -17.28
C PRO A 93 -16.02 18.04 -16.31
N GLU A 94 -16.77 17.00 -16.68
CA GLU A 94 -17.04 15.85 -15.80
C GLU A 94 -15.76 15.13 -15.32
N PHE A 95 -14.68 15.17 -16.12
CA PHE A 95 -13.42 14.52 -15.77
C PHE A 95 -12.77 15.10 -14.51
N VAL A 96 -13.11 16.32 -14.05
CA VAL A 96 -12.58 16.87 -12.79
C VAL A 96 -13.27 16.30 -11.54
N ASP A 97 -14.27 15.45 -11.72
CA ASP A 97 -14.99 14.75 -10.64
C ASP A 97 -15.56 15.68 -9.55
N GLY A 98 -16.13 16.82 -9.96
CA GLY A 98 -16.71 17.78 -9.04
C GLY A 98 -15.72 18.47 -8.08
N ASN A 99 -14.41 18.32 -8.32
CA ASN A 99 -13.40 19.03 -7.53
C ASN A 99 -13.49 20.54 -7.82
N PRO A 100 -13.65 21.38 -6.79
CA PRO A 100 -13.73 22.83 -6.97
C PRO A 100 -12.36 23.40 -7.36
N ILE A 101 -12.36 24.53 -8.05
CA ILE A 101 -11.14 25.32 -8.28
C ILE A 101 -10.73 25.95 -6.95
N PRO A 102 -9.61 25.56 -6.34
CA PRO A 102 -9.19 26.17 -5.10
C PRO A 102 -8.73 27.59 -5.38
N ARG A 103 -9.24 28.56 -4.60
CA ARG A 103 -8.94 29.97 -4.83
C ARG A 103 -7.51 30.34 -4.42
N TYR A 104 -6.98 29.73 -3.36
CA TYR A 104 -5.74 30.13 -2.68
C TYR A 104 -5.67 31.66 -2.51
N CYS A 105 -4.74 32.33 -3.19
CA CYS A 105 -4.54 33.78 -3.18
C CYS A 105 -4.98 34.44 -4.50
N LEU A 106 -5.83 33.79 -5.31
CA LEU A 106 -6.40 34.41 -6.52
C LEU A 106 -7.48 35.44 -6.17
N LYS A 107 -7.58 36.47 -7.01
CA LYS A 107 -8.74 37.36 -7.04
C LYS A 107 -10.01 36.57 -7.40
N PRO A 108 -11.21 37.00 -6.95
CA PRO A 108 -12.45 36.32 -7.31
C PRO A 108 -12.63 36.15 -8.82
N GLU A 109 -12.25 37.16 -9.61
CA GLU A 109 -12.38 37.18 -11.07
C GLU A 109 -11.42 36.20 -11.73
N ALA A 110 -10.22 36.00 -11.15
CA ALA A 110 -9.22 35.06 -11.66
C ALA A 110 -9.65 33.58 -11.51
N VAL A 111 -10.59 33.28 -10.62
CA VAL A 111 -11.20 31.94 -10.55
C VAL A 111 -12.01 31.65 -11.82
N ALA A 112 -12.67 32.67 -12.40
CA ALA A 112 -13.36 32.54 -13.68
C ALA A 112 -12.38 32.30 -14.85
N SER A 113 -11.20 32.93 -14.81
CA SER A 113 -10.12 32.64 -15.76
C SER A 113 -9.65 31.19 -15.69
N ALA A 114 -9.40 30.65 -14.50
CA ALA A 114 -9.06 29.23 -14.33
C ALA A 114 -10.17 28.31 -14.87
N HIS A 115 -11.43 28.67 -14.63
CA HIS A 115 -12.59 27.95 -15.14
C HIS A 115 -12.64 27.95 -16.68
N GLN A 116 -12.36 29.08 -17.33
CA GLN A 116 -12.29 29.19 -18.79
C GLN A 116 -11.15 28.35 -19.37
N ILE A 117 -9.96 28.39 -18.75
CA ILE A 117 -8.80 27.59 -19.16
C ILE A 117 -9.13 26.09 -19.12
N ILE A 118 -9.74 25.59 -18.04
CA ILE A 118 -10.10 24.17 -17.90
C ILE A 118 -11.10 23.72 -18.97
N ASN A 119 -12.09 24.56 -19.30
CA ASN A 119 -13.05 24.25 -20.36
C ASN A 119 -12.41 24.27 -21.76
N CYS A 120 -11.46 25.19 -22.00
CA CYS A 120 -10.68 25.20 -23.24
C CYS A 120 -9.84 23.92 -23.36
N LEU A 121 -9.18 23.50 -22.28
CA LEU A 121 -8.40 22.26 -22.23
C LEU A 121 -9.26 21.02 -22.54
N ALA A 122 -10.50 20.96 -22.05
CA ALA A 122 -11.40 19.86 -22.34
C ALA A 122 -11.63 19.65 -23.86
N GLY A 123 -11.69 20.74 -24.63
CA GLY A 123 -11.82 20.69 -26.09
C GLY A 123 -10.52 20.29 -26.82
N GLN A 124 -9.36 20.45 -26.18
CA GLN A 124 -8.04 20.18 -26.79
C GLN A 124 -7.44 18.83 -26.37
N PHE A 125 -7.99 18.21 -25.31
CA PHE A 125 -7.53 16.94 -24.76
C PHE A 125 -8.69 15.96 -24.57
N PRO A 126 -9.30 15.45 -25.67
CA PRO A 126 -10.45 14.54 -25.60
C PRO A 126 -10.12 13.20 -24.94
N ASP A 127 -8.85 12.82 -24.86
CA ASP A 127 -8.38 11.56 -24.27
C ASP A 127 -8.43 11.57 -22.72
N ILE A 128 -8.62 12.74 -22.09
CA ILE A 128 -8.68 12.84 -20.64
C ILE A 128 -10.06 12.36 -20.17
N SER A 129 -10.06 11.23 -19.47
CA SER A 129 -11.28 10.63 -18.92
C SER A 129 -11.51 10.97 -17.44
N HIS A 130 -10.44 11.27 -16.69
CA HIS A 130 -10.52 11.60 -15.27
C HIS A 130 -9.24 12.29 -14.77
N CYS A 131 -9.36 13.50 -14.24
CA CYS A 131 -8.23 14.34 -13.78
C CYS A 131 -8.67 15.27 -12.63
N PRO A 132 -8.90 14.75 -11.42
CA PRO A 132 -9.40 15.52 -10.28
C PRO A 132 -8.41 16.59 -9.77
N ALA A 133 -7.12 16.43 -10.06
CA ALA A 133 -6.09 17.42 -9.70
C ALA A 133 -6.03 18.64 -10.64
N LEU A 134 -6.66 18.59 -11.82
CA LEU A 134 -6.55 19.67 -12.82
C LEU A 134 -6.98 21.06 -12.31
N PRO A 135 -8.09 21.20 -11.55
CA PRO A 135 -8.48 22.50 -11.01
C PRO A 135 -7.42 23.12 -10.09
N ALA A 136 -6.81 22.30 -9.23
CA ALA A 136 -5.75 22.75 -8.32
C ALA A 136 -4.48 23.14 -9.08
N VAL A 137 -4.02 22.30 -10.02
CA VAL A 137 -2.83 22.57 -10.84
C VAL A 137 -3.01 23.84 -11.68
N THR A 138 -4.18 24.02 -12.31
CA THR A 138 -4.49 25.21 -13.12
C THR A 138 -4.49 26.47 -12.26
N SER A 139 -5.16 26.44 -11.11
CA SER A 139 -5.19 27.58 -10.19
C SER A 139 -3.79 27.95 -9.68
N LEU A 140 -2.98 26.96 -9.29
CA LEU A 140 -1.62 27.18 -8.84
C LEU A 140 -0.73 27.81 -9.92
N LEU A 141 -0.81 27.36 -11.16
CA LEU A 141 -0.03 27.92 -12.27
C LEU A 141 -0.51 29.32 -12.67
N LEU A 142 -1.81 29.60 -12.53
CA LEU A 142 -2.36 30.93 -12.83
C LEU A 142 -1.78 32.02 -11.91
N HIS A 143 -1.41 31.70 -10.67
CA HIS A 143 -0.70 32.64 -9.78
C HIS A 143 0.62 33.14 -10.37
N PHE A 144 1.27 32.32 -11.20
CA PHE A 144 2.60 32.58 -11.75
C PHE A 144 2.57 32.77 -13.27
N SER A 145 1.40 33.12 -13.81
CA SER A 145 1.22 33.36 -15.23
C SER A 145 0.94 34.84 -15.52
N VAL A 146 1.51 35.35 -16.61
CA VAL A 146 1.28 36.73 -17.07
C VAL A 146 -0.16 36.92 -17.53
N ASP A 147 -0.68 35.95 -18.30
CA ASP A 147 -2.03 35.93 -18.84
C ASP A 147 -2.62 34.51 -18.84
N GLU A 148 -3.88 34.39 -19.26
CA GLU A 148 -4.57 33.09 -19.34
C GLU A 148 -3.93 32.16 -20.38
N ALA A 149 -3.41 32.72 -21.47
CA ALA A 149 -2.82 31.97 -22.57
C ALA A 149 -1.53 31.26 -22.15
N GLN A 150 -0.68 31.93 -21.36
CA GLN A 150 0.51 31.33 -20.77
C GLN A 150 0.14 30.22 -19.78
N CYS A 151 -0.88 30.44 -18.94
CA CYS A 151 -1.35 29.39 -18.02
C CYS A 151 -1.87 28.17 -18.78
N PHE A 152 -2.67 28.38 -19.84
CA PHE A 152 -3.15 27.33 -20.72
C PHE A 152 -1.99 26.54 -21.36
N GLU A 153 -0.96 27.22 -21.88
CA GLU A 153 0.23 26.56 -22.43
C GLU A 153 0.93 25.71 -21.36
N HIS A 154 1.13 26.27 -20.16
CA HIS A 154 1.79 25.54 -19.08
C HIS A 154 1.04 24.27 -18.67
N VAL A 155 -0.28 24.35 -18.51
CA VAL A 155 -1.12 23.18 -18.18
C VAL A 155 -1.13 22.18 -19.33
N SER A 156 -1.23 22.65 -20.58
CA SER A 156 -1.19 21.80 -21.78
C SER A 156 0.09 20.99 -21.86
N ARG A 157 1.25 21.58 -21.55
CA ARG A 157 2.54 20.87 -21.52
C ARG A 157 2.63 19.83 -20.40
N ILE A 158 2.08 20.12 -19.22
CA ILE A 158 2.01 19.14 -18.12
C ILE A 158 1.15 17.93 -18.52
N LEU A 159 0.01 18.17 -19.18
CA LEU A 159 -0.87 17.12 -19.69
C LEU A 159 -0.25 16.34 -20.86
N ALA A 160 0.47 17.02 -21.75
CA ALA A 160 1.06 16.43 -22.95
C ALA A 160 2.43 15.76 -22.73
N CYS A 161 2.92 15.70 -21.49
CA CYS A 161 4.19 15.08 -21.12
C CYS A 161 4.24 13.63 -21.62
N ASN A 162 5.22 13.31 -22.46
CA ASN A 162 5.38 11.99 -23.07
C ASN A 162 6.67 11.26 -22.65
N GLU A 163 7.37 11.77 -21.62
CA GLU A 163 8.53 11.10 -21.05
C GLU A 163 8.14 9.72 -20.49
N PRO A 164 8.75 8.61 -20.96
CA PRO A 164 8.44 7.27 -20.48
C PRO A 164 8.61 7.16 -18.95
N GLY A 165 7.57 6.68 -18.26
CA GLY A 165 7.59 6.50 -16.81
C GLY A 165 7.53 7.80 -16.00
N LYS A 166 7.31 8.95 -16.63
CA LYS A 166 7.14 10.25 -15.96
C LYS A 166 5.76 10.80 -16.24
N ARG A 167 4.79 10.35 -15.44
CA ARG A 167 3.48 10.99 -15.33
C ARG A 167 3.61 12.22 -14.43
N LEU A 168 2.98 13.33 -14.80
CA LEU A 168 2.88 14.53 -13.97
C LEU A 168 1.50 14.65 -13.32
N VAL A 169 0.43 14.32 -14.04
CA VAL A 169 -0.94 14.31 -13.52
C VAL A 169 -1.66 13.08 -14.05
N ASP A 170 -2.53 12.47 -13.25
CA ASP A 170 -3.40 11.37 -13.69
C ASP A 170 -4.49 11.89 -14.63
N GLN A 171 -4.67 11.24 -15.77
CA GLN A 171 -5.58 11.66 -16.84
C GLN A 171 -6.69 10.64 -17.13
N THR A 172 -6.60 9.45 -16.52
CA THR A 172 -7.61 8.40 -16.65
C THR A 172 -8.09 7.95 -15.28
N PHE A 173 -9.29 7.36 -15.24
CA PHE A 173 -9.88 6.88 -13.99
C PHE A 173 -9.00 5.79 -13.38
N LEU A 174 -8.60 4.83 -14.22
CA LEU A 174 -7.71 3.74 -13.85
C LEU A 174 -6.36 4.23 -13.29
N ALA A 175 -5.76 5.24 -13.94
CA ALA A 175 -4.54 5.88 -13.48
C ALA A 175 -4.69 6.48 -12.08
N TYR A 176 -5.78 7.21 -11.85
CA TYR A 176 -6.09 7.85 -10.57
C TYR A 176 -6.38 6.82 -9.47
N GLU A 177 -7.24 5.82 -9.71
CA GLU A 177 -7.54 4.77 -8.73
C GLU A 177 -6.30 3.96 -8.36
N SER A 178 -5.48 3.59 -9.35
CA SER A 178 -4.17 2.97 -9.12
C SER A 178 -3.26 3.88 -8.27
N SER A 179 -3.32 5.19 -8.47
CA SER A 179 -2.57 6.16 -7.68
C SER A 179 -3.02 6.17 -6.20
N CYS A 180 -4.31 6.00 -5.95
CA CYS A 180 -4.91 5.94 -4.60
C CYS A 180 -4.50 4.66 -3.86
N MET A 181 -4.57 3.50 -4.53
CA MET A 181 -4.08 2.22 -3.97
C MET A 181 -2.58 2.30 -3.68
N THR A 182 -1.80 2.85 -4.61
CA THR A 182 -0.37 3.06 -4.41
C THR A 182 -0.10 3.96 -3.19
N PHE A 183 -0.94 4.97 -2.95
CA PHE A 183 -0.81 5.78 -1.75
C PHE A 183 -1.07 4.97 -0.47
N GLY A 184 -2.08 4.10 -0.47
CA GLY A 184 -2.36 3.17 0.63
C GLY A 184 -1.18 2.26 0.96
N ASP A 185 -0.60 1.62 -0.06
CA ASP A 185 0.61 0.80 0.06
C ASP A 185 1.78 1.58 0.69
N LEU A 186 2.00 2.81 0.22
CA LEU A 186 3.05 3.70 0.73
C LEU A 186 2.76 4.18 2.16
N ALA A 187 1.49 4.42 2.50
CA ALA A 187 1.08 4.81 3.84
C ALA A 187 1.33 3.66 4.84
N ASN A 188 0.98 2.43 4.47
CA ASN A 188 1.24 1.23 5.27
C ASN A 188 2.75 1.02 5.48
N LYS A 189 3.55 1.17 4.42
CA LYS A 189 5.01 0.98 4.48
C LYS A 189 5.75 2.06 5.27
N TYR A 190 5.48 3.34 4.98
CA TYR A 190 6.30 4.45 5.50
C TYR A 190 5.67 5.15 6.71
N CYS A 191 4.40 4.91 7.00
CA CYS A 191 3.68 5.49 8.12
C CYS A 191 2.65 4.52 8.74
N THR A 192 3.08 3.27 8.94
CA THR A 192 2.24 2.13 9.39
C THR A 192 1.31 2.48 10.54
N ALA A 193 1.79 3.23 11.54
CA ALA A 193 0.98 3.52 12.70
C ALA A 193 -0.09 4.61 12.47
N ALA A 194 0.04 5.46 11.45
CA ALA A 194 -1.06 6.33 11.01
C ALA A 194 -2.04 5.55 10.13
N HIS A 195 -1.52 4.65 9.29
CA HIS A 195 -2.35 3.74 8.49
C HIS A 195 -3.22 2.86 9.38
N LYS A 196 -2.63 2.19 10.39
CA LYS A 196 -3.37 1.40 11.40
C LYS A 196 -4.45 2.22 12.12
N LEU A 197 -4.17 3.48 12.44
CA LEU A 197 -5.18 4.37 13.05
C LEU A 197 -6.37 4.54 12.10
N ILE A 198 -6.12 4.84 10.82
CA ILE A 198 -7.19 5.05 9.82
C ILE A 198 -7.94 3.74 9.57
N VAL A 199 -7.25 2.61 9.42
CA VAL A 199 -7.86 1.27 9.26
C VAL A 199 -8.75 0.91 10.44
N ALA A 200 -8.32 1.22 11.67
CA ALA A 200 -9.11 0.93 12.87
C ALA A 200 -10.36 1.81 13.01
N THR A 201 -10.39 2.99 12.38
CA THR A 201 -11.48 3.96 12.53
C THR A 201 -12.40 4.05 11.31
N ALA A 202 -11.89 3.83 10.09
CA ALA A 202 -12.63 4.05 8.85
C ALA A 202 -13.44 2.81 8.44
N GLN A 203 -14.62 3.04 7.86
CA GLN A 203 -15.39 1.98 7.19
C GLN A 203 -14.79 1.60 5.84
N ASP A 204 -14.30 2.59 5.10
CA ASP A 204 -13.64 2.43 3.80
C ASP A 204 -12.37 3.29 3.75
N VAL A 205 -11.22 2.63 3.87
CA VAL A 205 -9.89 3.26 3.85
C VAL A 205 -9.56 3.81 2.46
N MET A 206 -10.02 3.15 1.40
CA MET A 206 -9.79 3.56 0.02
C MET A 206 -10.52 4.86 -0.29
N ASP A 207 -11.77 4.99 0.19
CA ASP A 207 -12.50 6.25 0.08
C ASP A 207 -11.80 7.38 0.85
N VAL A 208 -11.21 7.12 2.03
CA VAL A 208 -10.40 8.12 2.73
C VAL A 208 -9.18 8.52 1.90
N TYR A 209 -8.44 7.54 1.37
CA TYR A 209 -7.23 7.76 0.59
C TYR A 209 -7.46 8.34 -0.79
N SER A 210 -8.68 8.28 -1.34
CA SER A 210 -9.01 8.94 -2.61
C SER A 210 -8.71 10.45 -2.61
N ASP A 211 -8.80 11.11 -1.45
CA ASP A 211 -8.51 12.54 -1.32
C ASP A 211 -7.01 12.88 -1.21
N TRP A 212 -6.09 11.91 -1.31
CA TRP A 212 -4.66 12.15 -1.06
C TRP A 212 -4.05 13.26 -1.94
N GLN A 213 -4.45 13.34 -3.22
CA GLN A 213 -4.01 14.41 -4.13
C GLN A 213 -4.59 15.77 -3.70
N ARG A 214 -5.85 15.78 -3.25
CA ARG A 214 -6.54 16.96 -2.76
C ARG A 214 -5.89 17.49 -1.48
N TRP A 215 -5.45 16.62 -0.57
CA TRP A 215 -4.72 17.04 0.62
C TRP A 215 -3.48 17.86 0.27
N VAL A 216 -2.72 17.42 -0.74
CA VAL A 216 -1.45 18.06 -1.11
C VAL A 216 -1.68 19.28 -1.99
N LEU A 217 -2.48 19.15 -3.04
CA LEU A 217 -2.65 20.23 -4.03
C LEU A 217 -3.76 21.18 -3.62
N GLY A 218 -4.92 20.70 -3.17
CA GLY A 218 -6.10 21.54 -2.92
C GLY A 218 -6.18 22.16 -1.53
N ASP A 219 -6.00 21.36 -0.48
CA ASP A 219 -6.31 21.75 0.90
C ASP A 219 -5.13 22.37 1.66
N LEU A 220 -3.88 22.17 1.20
CA LEU A 220 -2.71 22.78 1.83
C LEU A 220 -2.77 24.32 1.71
N PRO A 221 -2.38 25.06 2.79
CA PRO A 221 -2.24 26.51 2.72
C PRO A 221 -1.29 26.94 1.60
N PHE A 222 -1.54 28.11 1.01
CA PHE A 222 -0.81 28.59 -0.16
C PHE A 222 0.72 28.59 0.03
N SER A 223 1.20 29.02 1.20
CA SER A 223 2.63 29.04 1.52
C SER A 223 3.29 27.66 1.55
N HIS A 224 2.53 26.61 1.87
CA HIS A 224 3.00 25.23 1.85
C HIS A 224 2.94 24.64 0.45
N VAL A 225 1.79 24.75 -0.23
CA VAL A 225 1.59 24.13 -1.55
C VAL A 225 2.52 24.74 -2.61
N VAL A 226 2.84 26.03 -2.55
CA VAL A 226 3.80 26.65 -3.48
C VAL A 226 5.21 26.09 -3.28
N ARG A 227 5.61 25.82 -2.03
CA ARG A 227 6.89 25.15 -1.74
C ARG A 227 6.91 23.70 -2.22
N VAL A 228 5.76 23.02 -2.16
CA VAL A 228 5.60 21.68 -2.77
C VAL A 228 5.70 21.76 -4.29
N LEU A 229 5.06 22.76 -4.91
CA LEU A 229 5.09 23.00 -6.36
C LEU A 229 6.51 23.27 -6.86
N ASP A 230 7.30 24.06 -6.13
CA ASP A 230 8.71 24.34 -6.41
C ASP A 230 9.51 23.03 -6.64
N VAL A 231 9.30 22.03 -5.77
CA VAL A 231 10.03 20.76 -5.86
C VAL A 231 9.34 19.75 -6.79
N TYR A 232 8.01 19.80 -6.89
CA TYR A 232 7.23 18.95 -7.78
C TYR A 232 7.56 19.22 -9.26
N LEU A 233 7.76 20.47 -9.68
CA LEU A 233 8.14 20.76 -11.07
C LEU A 233 9.56 20.27 -11.42
N VAL A 234 10.43 20.13 -10.41
CA VAL A 234 11.82 19.65 -10.60
C VAL A 234 11.92 18.14 -10.51
N GLU A 235 11.26 17.54 -9.53
CA GLU A 235 11.37 16.12 -9.19
C GLU A 235 10.16 15.29 -9.64
N GLY A 236 9.07 15.90 -10.07
CA GLY A 236 7.87 15.24 -10.59
C GLY A 236 6.99 14.58 -9.53
N TYR A 237 6.08 13.73 -10.00
CA TYR A 237 4.92 13.20 -9.26
C TYR A 237 5.23 12.52 -7.93
N LYS A 238 6.40 11.88 -7.79
CA LYS A 238 6.85 11.26 -6.53
C LYS A 238 6.85 12.21 -5.33
N VAL A 239 6.97 13.52 -5.57
CA VAL A 239 6.97 14.53 -4.50
C VAL A 239 5.61 14.57 -3.81
N LEU A 240 4.51 14.44 -4.55
CA LEU A 240 3.16 14.49 -4.00
C LEU A 240 2.95 13.37 -2.99
N TYR A 241 3.34 12.14 -3.33
CA TYR A 241 3.25 11.02 -2.39
C TYR A 241 4.11 11.23 -1.12
N ARG A 242 5.34 11.74 -1.26
CA ARG A 242 6.20 12.04 -0.09
C ARG A 242 5.54 13.03 0.86
N VAL A 243 4.94 14.08 0.30
CA VAL A 243 4.24 15.10 1.07
C VAL A 243 2.98 14.52 1.71
N ALA A 244 2.17 13.74 0.98
CA ALA A 244 0.98 13.09 1.51
C ALA A 244 1.31 12.15 2.69
N VAL A 245 2.36 11.33 2.58
CA VAL A 245 2.84 10.49 3.69
C VAL A 245 3.33 11.34 4.88
N ALA A 246 4.01 12.46 4.62
CA ALA A 246 4.42 13.38 5.69
C ALA A 246 3.22 14.03 6.39
N LEU A 247 2.16 14.38 5.65
CA LEU A 247 0.90 14.90 6.21
C LEU A 247 0.26 13.88 7.15
N LEU A 248 0.19 12.61 6.76
CA LEU A 248 -0.32 11.53 7.65
C LEU A 248 0.51 11.39 8.92
N LYS A 249 1.85 11.54 8.85
CA LYS A 249 2.72 11.53 10.03
C LYS A 249 2.38 12.66 11.01
N PHE A 250 2.14 13.87 10.50
CA PHE A 250 1.75 15.00 11.34
C PHE A 250 0.32 14.86 11.87
N TYR A 251 -0.61 14.37 11.04
CA TYR A 251 -1.99 14.11 11.44
C TYR A 251 -2.08 13.14 12.61
N ARG A 252 -1.36 12.02 12.56
CA ARG A 252 -1.28 11.07 13.68
C ARG A 252 -0.77 11.74 14.96
N LYS A 253 0.29 12.55 14.85
CA LYS A 253 0.85 13.27 16.00
C LYS A 253 -0.18 14.24 16.60
N HIS A 254 -0.96 14.91 15.76
CA HIS A 254 -2.03 15.79 16.18
C HIS A 254 -3.15 15.02 16.91
N LYS A 255 -3.60 13.88 16.37
CA LYS A 255 -4.60 13.02 17.02
C LYS A 255 -4.14 12.48 18.38
N MET A 256 -2.87 12.07 18.49
CA MET A 256 -2.29 11.62 19.77
C MET A 256 -2.18 12.74 20.80
N GLY A 257 -1.97 13.99 20.38
CA GLY A 257 -1.97 15.15 21.29
C GLY A 257 -3.37 15.61 21.72
N ALA A 258 -4.40 15.31 20.93
CA ALA A 258 -5.78 15.68 21.21
C ALA A 258 -6.55 14.63 22.04
N GLN A 259 -6.14 13.36 22.00
CA GLN A 259 -6.76 12.26 22.76
C GLN A 259 -5.94 11.88 23.99
N GLY A 260 -6.00 12.73 25.02
CA GLY A 260 -5.68 12.32 26.39
C GLY A 260 -6.86 11.57 27.00
N GLY A 261 -6.93 10.24 26.78
CA GLY A 261 -7.88 9.36 27.47
C GLY A 261 -9.09 8.90 26.63
N GLN A 262 -9.27 7.58 26.62
CA GLN A 262 -10.48 6.78 26.32
C GLN A 262 -11.48 7.30 25.28
N GLY A 263 -11.62 6.57 24.17
CA GLY A 263 -12.78 6.65 23.29
C GLY A 263 -13.11 5.27 22.74
N ASN A 264 -14.35 4.82 22.93
CA ASN A 264 -14.90 3.57 22.42
C ASN A 264 -14.60 3.40 20.92
N GLN A 265 -14.04 2.25 20.56
CA GLN A 265 -13.75 1.84 19.18
C GLN A 265 -15.06 1.48 18.46
N GLN A 266 -15.79 2.48 17.98
CA GLN A 266 -16.80 2.29 16.95
C GLN A 266 -16.29 2.88 15.64
N GLN A 267 -16.49 2.12 14.57
CA GLN A 267 -16.08 2.47 13.22
C GLN A 267 -16.87 3.72 12.76
N GLU A 268 -16.16 4.80 12.43
CA GLU A 268 -16.75 6.06 12.00
C GLU A 268 -16.97 6.07 10.48
N ASP A 269 -17.98 6.83 10.02
CA ASP A 269 -18.21 7.10 8.58
C ASP A 269 -16.93 7.68 7.95
N SER A 270 -16.49 7.10 6.82
CA SER A 270 -15.31 7.55 6.06
C SER A 270 -15.36 9.05 5.75
N ASN A 271 -16.55 9.61 5.50
CA ASN A 271 -16.70 11.05 5.24
C ASN A 271 -16.27 11.93 6.43
N LYS A 272 -16.52 11.46 7.66
CA LYS A 272 -16.12 12.18 8.87
C LYS A 272 -14.60 12.22 9.00
N ILE A 273 -13.93 11.11 8.71
CA ILE A 273 -12.46 11.02 8.73
C ILE A 273 -11.86 11.89 7.63
N LYS A 274 -12.44 11.87 6.42
CA LYS A 274 -12.03 12.76 5.31
C LYS A 274 -12.13 14.22 5.71
N ALA A 275 -13.25 14.63 6.30
CA ALA A 275 -13.46 16.00 6.78
C ALA A 275 -12.47 16.40 7.88
N ASP A 276 -12.15 15.49 8.80
CA ASP A 276 -11.20 15.72 9.89
C ASP A 276 -9.75 15.84 9.39
N ILE A 277 -9.31 14.97 8.48
CA ILE A 277 -8.01 15.10 7.80
C ILE A 277 -7.96 16.41 7.02
N GLN A 278 -9.02 16.74 6.27
CA GLN A 278 -9.10 18.00 5.52
C GLN A 278 -8.98 19.23 6.43
N ALA A 279 -9.69 19.24 7.56
CA ALA A 279 -9.61 20.33 8.52
C ALA A 279 -8.19 20.47 9.11
N PHE A 280 -7.56 19.34 9.44
CA PHE A 280 -6.17 19.32 9.89
C PHE A 280 -5.21 19.89 8.84
N VAL A 281 -5.32 19.45 7.58
CA VAL A 281 -4.45 19.89 6.48
C VAL A 281 -4.61 21.39 6.23
N LYS A 282 -5.83 21.92 6.21
CA LYS A 282 -6.09 23.37 6.09
C LYS A 282 -5.52 24.15 7.27
N GLY A 283 -5.54 23.58 8.48
CA GLY A 283 -5.03 24.18 9.71
C GLY A 283 -3.52 24.02 9.93
N ILE A 284 -2.81 23.27 9.07
CA ILE A 284 -1.43 22.83 9.33
C ILE A 284 -0.44 23.98 9.54
N ALA A 285 -0.68 25.14 8.91
CA ALA A 285 0.17 26.32 9.02
C ALA A 285 0.33 26.85 10.45
N SER A 286 -0.62 26.53 11.34
CA SER A 286 -0.54 26.90 12.77
C SER A 286 0.54 26.13 13.55
N THR A 287 0.97 24.96 13.05
CA THR A 287 1.85 24.04 13.80
C THR A 287 3.11 23.63 13.04
N VAL A 288 3.08 23.63 11.71
CA VAL A 288 4.19 23.16 10.87
C VAL A 288 4.48 24.19 9.78
N THR A 289 5.74 24.62 9.68
CA THR A 289 6.20 25.52 8.60
C THR A 289 6.38 24.76 7.28
N PRO A 290 6.36 25.45 6.12
CA PRO A 290 6.60 24.80 4.82
C PRO A 290 7.91 24.01 4.77
N ASP A 291 8.99 24.56 5.33
CA ASP A 291 10.30 23.90 5.32
C ASP A 291 10.30 22.64 6.19
N LYS A 292 9.63 22.67 7.34
CA LYS A 292 9.52 21.50 8.23
C LYS A 292 8.68 20.38 7.61
N LEU A 293 7.66 20.73 6.81
CA LEU A 293 6.89 19.77 6.02
C LEU A 293 7.77 19.09 4.97
N LEU A 294 8.52 19.87 4.19
CA LEU A 294 9.43 19.34 3.16
C LEU A 294 10.58 18.53 3.76
N GLU A 295 11.20 19.00 4.85
CA GLU A 295 12.22 18.26 5.59
C GLU A 295 11.70 16.88 5.99
N LYS A 296 10.48 16.81 6.54
CA LYS A 296 9.85 15.54 6.89
C LYS A 296 9.59 14.66 5.66
N ALA A 297 9.07 15.23 4.56
CA ALA A 297 8.79 14.51 3.32
C ALA A 297 10.07 13.93 2.66
N PHE A 298 11.18 14.67 2.69
CA PHE A 298 12.46 14.23 2.12
C PHE A 298 13.30 13.36 3.07
N SER A 299 13.01 13.37 4.37
CA SER A 299 13.60 12.44 5.35
C SER A 299 13.17 10.98 5.13
N ILE A 300 12.08 10.75 4.37
CA ILE A 300 11.62 9.40 4.02
C ILE A 300 12.66 8.76 3.08
N ARG A 301 13.44 7.84 3.64
CA ARG A 301 14.46 7.08 2.92
C ARG A 301 13.82 6.05 1.98
N LEU A 302 14.59 5.62 0.98
CA LEU A 302 14.24 4.52 0.07
C LEU A 302 12.95 4.71 -0.74
N PHE A 303 12.48 5.94 -0.90
CA PHE A 303 11.27 6.24 -1.65
C PHE A 303 11.63 6.51 -3.13
N SER A 304 11.64 5.44 -3.94
CA SER A 304 12.19 5.41 -5.31
C SER A 304 11.11 5.56 -6.40
N ARG A 305 11.46 6.16 -7.56
CA ARG A 305 10.52 6.22 -8.69
C ARG A 305 10.14 4.84 -9.20
N LYS A 306 11.12 3.93 -9.29
CA LYS A 306 10.93 2.58 -9.82
C LYS A 306 9.89 1.81 -9.02
N GLU A 307 9.95 1.90 -7.69
CA GLU A 307 8.97 1.30 -6.79
C GLU A 307 7.57 1.86 -7.00
N ILE A 308 7.42 3.18 -7.05
CA ILE A 308 6.11 3.82 -7.30
C ILE A 308 5.54 3.40 -8.65
N THR A 309 6.35 3.43 -9.71
CA THR A 309 5.93 3.02 -11.05
C THR A 309 5.49 1.56 -11.07
N LEU A 310 6.21 0.70 -10.34
CA LEU A 310 5.86 -0.71 -10.24
C LEU A 310 4.55 -0.92 -9.47
N LEU A 311 4.38 -0.28 -8.30
CA LEU A 311 3.13 -0.33 -7.54
C LEU A 311 1.95 0.16 -8.39
N GLN A 312 2.12 1.27 -9.09
CA GLN A 312 1.09 1.81 -9.99
C GLN A 312 0.74 0.83 -11.11
N LEU A 313 1.74 0.24 -11.77
CA LEU A 313 1.51 -0.74 -12.84
C LEU A 313 0.80 -1.99 -12.30
N THR A 314 1.19 -2.46 -11.12
CA THR A 314 0.57 -3.62 -10.46
C THR A 314 -0.88 -3.34 -10.07
N ASN A 315 -1.14 -2.20 -9.44
CA ASN A 315 -2.48 -1.79 -9.02
C ASN A 315 -3.38 -1.55 -10.25
N GLU A 316 -2.85 -0.95 -11.31
CA GLU A 316 -3.55 -0.75 -12.57
C GLU A 316 -3.96 -2.09 -13.23
N LYS A 317 -3.03 -3.06 -13.30
CA LYS A 317 -3.36 -4.40 -13.81
C LYS A 317 -4.40 -5.11 -12.97
N SER A 318 -4.33 -4.98 -11.64
CA SER A 318 -5.31 -5.61 -10.76
C SER A 318 -6.71 -5.01 -10.93
N LEU A 319 -6.81 -3.69 -11.05
CA LEU A 319 -8.07 -3.01 -11.36
C LEU A 319 -8.63 -3.45 -12.72
N GLN A 320 -7.78 -3.61 -13.74
CA GLN A 320 -8.18 -4.14 -15.05
C GLN A 320 -8.72 -5.57 -14.97
N GLN A 321 -8.04 -6.46 -14.25
CA GLN A 321 -8.49 -7.84 -14.04
C GLN A 321 -9.86 -7.90 -13.34
N LYS A 322 -10.12 -6.96 -12.42
CA LYS A 322 -11.41 -6.80 -11.72
C LYS A 322 -12.49 -6.12 -12.55
N GLY A 323 -12.22 -5.77 -13.82
CA GLY A 323 -13.14 -5.03 -14.68
C GLY A 323 -13.35 -3.55 -14.28
N ILE A 324 -12.56 -3.03 -13.34
CA ILE A 324 -12.62 -1.64 -12.88
C ILE A 324 -11.72 -0.79 -13.77
N THR A 325 -12.18 -0.53 -14.99
CA THR A 325 -11.43 0.26 -15.99
C THR A 325 -12.00 1.67 -16.19
N VAL A 326 -13.29 1.86 -15.86
CA VAL A 326 -14.02 3.13 -16.07
C VAL A 326 -14.87 3.44 -14.84
N LYS A 327 -15.06 4.73 -14.57
CA LYS A 327 -15.92 5.24 -13.50
C LYS A 327 -17.39 4.90 -13.78
N GLN A 328 -17.90 3.83 -13.19
CA GLN A 328 -19.34 3.52 -13.21
C GLN A 328 -20.04 4.13 -11.98
N LYS A 329 -21.24 4.70 -12.16
CA LYS A 329 -22.07 5.26 -11.06
C LYS A 329 -22.36 4.27 -9.92
N ARG A 330 -22.13 2.96 -10.14
CA ARG A 330 -22.29 1.88 -9.14
C ARG A 330 -21.01 1.56 -8.34
N CYS A 331 -19.81 1.91 -8.81
CA CYS A 331 -18.54 1.48 -8.18
C CYS A 331 -18.28 2.08 -6.79
N ARG A 332 -18.73 3.32 -6.52
CA ARG A 332 -18.49 3.96 -5.20
C ARG A 332 -19.40 3.48 -4.07
N ARG A 333 -20.45 2.68 -4.34
CA ARG A 333 -21.45 2.35 -3.33
C ARG A 333 -21.17 1.05 -2.55
N ASN A 334 -20.25 0.22 -3.02
CA ASN A 334 -20.11 -1.16 -2.53
C ASN A 334 -18.66 -1.56 -2.19
N VAL A 335 -17.82 -0.64 -1.71
CA VAL A 335 -16.48 -0.97 -1.20
C VAL A 335 -16.51 -0.94 0.34
N GLN A 336 -17.30 -1.83 0.91
CA GLN A 336 -17.28 -2.09 2.35
C GLN A 336 -16.19 -3.15 2.60
N LEU A 337 -15.22 -2.86 3.48
CA LEU A 337 -14.18 -3.83 3.87
C LEU A 337 -14.84 -5.17 4.19
N ALA A 338 -14.36 -6.21 3.49
CA ALA A 338 -15.09 -7.42 3.21
C ALA A 338 -15.07 -8.46 4.35
N LEU A 339 -15.22 -8.01 5.59
CA LEU A 339 -15.42 -8.88 6.74
C LEU A 339 -16.69 -8.44 7.43
N ASN A 340 -17.83 -9.02 7.05
CA ASN A 340 -19.04 -8.89 7.84
C ASN A 340 -18.87 -9.78 9.09
N PRO A 341 -18.76 -9.19 10.30
CA PRO A 341 -18.53 -9.96 11.53
C PRO A 341 -19.64 -10.96 11.83
N ASP A 342 -20.86 -10.71 11.33
CA ASP A 342 -22.04 -11.52 11.59
C ASP A 342 -22.08 -12.79 10.72
N THR A 343 -21.33 -12.81 9.60
CA THR A 343 -21.28 -13.96 8.67
C THR A 343 -19.97 -14.71 8.71
N PHE A 344 -18.93 -14.18 9.37
CA PHE A 344 -17.63 -14.82 9.47
C PHE A 344 -17.60 -15.87 10.59
N SER A 345 -17.17 -17.09 10.25
CA SER A 345 -16.96 -18.18 11.21
C SER A 345 -15.67 -18.92 10.88
N SER A 346 -14.71 -18.88 11.79
CA SER A 346 -13.48 -19.68 11.75
C SER A 346 -13.36 -20.43 13.06
N GLU A 347 -12.91 -21.67 12.98
CA GLU A 347 -12.60 -22.45 14.16
C GLU A 347 -11.24 -22.04 14.73
N ILE A 348 -10.33 -21.44 13.94
CA ILE A 348 -8.95 -21.05 14.33
C ILE A 348 -8.87 -19.63 14.94
N VAL A 349 -9.42 -18.63 14.26
CA VAL A 349 -9.29 -17.20 14.60
C VAL A 349 -10.64 -16.52 14.84
N SER A 350 -10.67 -15.52 15.72
CA SER A 350 -11.83 -14.64 15.89
C SER A 350 -11.99 -13.66 14.71
N ALA A 351 -13.18 -13.08 14.53
CA ALA A 351 -13.42 -12.05 13.52
C ALA A 351 -12.47 -10.85 13.63
N LYS A 352 -12.08 -10.50 14.87
CA LYS A 352 -11.11 -9.42 15.13
C LYS A 352 -9.70 -9.81 14.67
N GLU A 353 -9.22 -11.00 15.05
CA GLU A 353 -7.91 -11.50 14.63
C GLU A 353 -7.85 -11.65 13.10
N MET A 354 -8.94 -12.12 12.47
CA MET A 354 -9.05 -12.18 11.02
C MET A 354 -8.98 -10.78 10.39
N HIS A 355 -9.67 -9.78 10.95
CA HIS A 355 -9.58 -8.39 10.48
C HIS A 355 -8.15 -7.83 10.59
N ASP A 356 -7.44 -8.13 11.68
CA ASP A 356 -6.05 -7.73 11.86
C ASP A 356 -5.12 -8.40 10.83
N ILE A 357 -5.34 -9.68 10.50
CA ILE A 357 -4.62 -10.36 9.39
C ILE A 357 -4.99 -9.74 8.04
N TRP A 358 -6.27 -9.45 7.81
CA TRP A 358 -6.77 -8.86 6.56
C TRP A 358 -6.14 -7.50 6.29
N SER A 359 -5.84 -6.72 7.34
CA SER A 359 -5.11 -5.44 7.23
C SER A 359 -3.68 -5.58 6.68
N TRP A 360 -3.12 -6.79 6.69
CA TRP A 360 -1.79 -7.07 6.15
C TRP A 360 -1.79 -7.45 4.68
N ILE A 361 -2.95 -7.83 4.17
CA ILE A 361 -3.13 -8.31 2.81
C ILE A 361 -3.07 -7.11 1.86
N PRO A 362 -2.39 -7.22 0.70
CA PRO A 362 -2.38 -6.15 -0.29
C PRO A 362 -3.80 -5.65 -0.59
N GLU A 363 -4.00 -4.33 -0.64
CA GLU A 363 -5.34 -3.70 -0.72
C GLU A 363 -6.19 -4.26 -1.87
N ARG A 364 -5.54 -4.65 -2.97
CA ARG A 364 -6.20 -5.29 -4.12
C ARG A 364 -6.95 -6.57 -3.78
N PHE A 365 -6.54 -7.33 -2.77
CA PHE A 365 -7.23 -8.53 -2.30
C PHE A 365 -8.07 -8.27 -1.05
N ALA A 366 -7.80 -7.19 -0.30
CA ALA A 366 -8.57 -6.82 0.88
C ALA A 366 -10.05 -6.47 0.58
N LEU A 367 -10.39 -6.22 -0.69
CA LEU A 367 -11.77 -5.99 -1.16
C LEU A 367 -12.59 -7.27 -1.36
N CYS A 368 -11.96 -8.45 -1.32
CA CYS A 368 -12.62 -9.74 -1.53
C CYS A 368 -13.12 -10.29 -0.18
N GLN A 369 -14.27 -10.98 -0.18
CA GLN A 369 -14.78 -11.66 1.01
C GLN A 369 -13.97 -12.94 1.28
N PRO A 370 -13.67 -13.25 2.55
CA PRO A 370 -13.03 -14.51 2.91
C PRO A 370 -13.97 -15.67 2.62
N GLN A 371 -13.49 -16.64 1.84
CA GLN A 371 -14.20 -17.89 1.57
C GLN A 371 -13.39 -19.05 2.15
N LEU A 372 -13.97 -19.85 3.05
CA LEU A 372 -13.30 -21.05 3.53
C LEU A 372 -13.24 -22.09 2.40
N LEU A 373 -12.04 -22.36 1.88
CA LEU A 373 -11.82 -23.34 0.81
C LEU A 373 -11.57 -24.73 1.38
N PHE A 374 -10.80 -24.80 2.48
CA PHE A 374 -10.39 -26.07 3.07
C PHE A 374 -10.28 -25.97 4.58
N THR A 375 -10.76 -26.99 5.31
CA THR A 375 -10.42 -27.20 6.73
C THR A 375 -10.21 -28.68 7.01
N THR A 376 -9.24 -29.01 7.87
CA THR A 376 -9.01 -30.41 8.27
C THR A 376 -10.15 -30.98 9.12
N SER A 377 -10.97 -30.15 9.77
CA SER A 377 -12.13 -30.61 10.54
C SER A 377 -13.23 -31.23 9.68
N THR A 378 -13.48 -30.70 8.48
CA THR A 378 -14.55 -31.18 7.58
C THR A 378 -14.00 -32.05 6.45
N HIS A 379 -12.84 -31.70 5.88
CA HIS A 379 -12.31 -32.35 4.68
C HIS A 379 -11.29 -33.46 5.01
N GLY A 380 -10.88 -33.56 6.27
CA GLY A 380 -9.89 -34.51 6.75
C GLY A 380 -8.45 -34.12 6.40
N CYS A 381 -7.49 -34.91 6.86
CA CYS A 381 -6.07 -34.58 6.75
C CYS A 381 -5.43 -35.27 5.53
N SER A 382 -5.77 -34.80 4.33
CA SER A 382 -5.21 -35.32 3.07
C SER A 382 -4.71 -34.20 2.17
N LEU A 383 -3.41 -34.21 1.87
CA LEU A 383 -2.80 -33.21 1.01
C LEU A 383 -3.38 -33.19 -0.43
N ASN A 384 -3.81 -34.34 -0.95
CA ASN A 384 -4.51 -34.38 -2.24
C ASN A 384 -5.86 -33.65 -2.20
N ARG A 385 -6.63 -33.79 -1.11
CA ARG A 385 -7.87 -33.03 -0.92
C ARG A 385 -7.59 -31.55 -0.71
N PHE A 386 -6.52 -31.20 0.01
CA PHE A 386 -6.09 -29.81 0.14
C PHE A 386 -5.89 -29.19 -1.25
N TYR A 387 -5.11 -29.82 -2.13
CA TYR A 387 -4.88 -29.29 -3.47
C TYR A 387 -6.16 -29.22 -4.30
N SER A 388 -7.02 -30.23 -4.27
CA SER A 388 -8.25 -30.22 -5.07
C SER A 388 -9.21 -29.07 -4.70
N HIS A 389 -9.15 -28.56 -3.47
CA HIS A 389 -9.97 -27.43 -3.01
C HIS A 389 -9.28 -26.06 -3.20
N CYS A 390 -7.94 -26.04 -3.20
CA CYS A 390 -7.18 -24.78 -3.27
C CYS A 390 -6.68 -24.43 -4.68
N GLU A 391 -6.56 -25.41 -5.58
CA GLU A 391 -6.24 -25.16 -7.00
C GLU A 391 -7.33 -24.28 -7.65
N GLY A 392 -6.90 -23.34 -8.51
CA GLY A 392 -7.79 -22.38 -9.15
C GLY A 392 -8.14 -21.17 -8.29
N HIS A 393 -7.64 -21.10 -7.05
CA HIS A 393 -7.85 -19.98 -6.14
C HIS A 393 -6.53 -19.27 -5.84
N GLU A 394 -6.43 -18.00 -6.25
CA GLU A 394 -5.28 -17.13 -5.98
C GLU A 394 -5.78 -15.73 -5.58
N PRO A 395 -5.29 -15.15 -4.48
CA PRO A 395 -4.36 -15.70 -3.49
C PRO A 395 -5.07 -16.64 -2.49
N THR A 396 -4.32 -17.22 -1.55
CA THR A 396 -4.88 -17.98 -0.42
C THR A 396 -4.23 -17.57 0.91
N LEU A 397 -4.99 -17.67 2.00
CA LEU A 397 -4.52 -17.46 3.37
C LEU A 397 -4.57 -18.79 4.13
N LEU A 398 -3.41 -19.27 4.56
CA LEU A 398 -3.25 -20.49 5.34
C LEU A 398 -3.20 -20.16 6.84
N LEU A 399 -4.06 -20.78 7.63
CA LEU A 399 -4.12 -20.67 9.08
C LEU A 399 -3.90 -22.04 9.72
N ILE A 400 -3.07 -22.08 10.76
CA ILE A 400 -2.68 -23.31 11.45
C ILE A 400 -2.77 -23.07 12.95
N ARG A 401 -3.57 -23.92 13.62
CA ARG A 401 -3.55 -24.06 15.07
C ARG A 401 -2.71 -25.26 15.44
N THR A 402 -1.70 -25.04 16.27
CA THR A 402 -0.80 -26.10 16.73
C THR A 402 -1.05 -26.43 18.21
N THR A 403 -0.69 -27.65 18.59
CA THR A 403 -0.54 -28.06 19.98
C THR A 403 0.96 -28.25 20.25
N ASP A 404 1.49 -27.56 21.26
CA ASP A 404 2.88 -27.71 21.64
C ASP A 404 3.16 -29.18 22.02
N GLY A 405 4.13 -29.77 21.33
CA GLY A 405 4.45 -31.19 21.43
C GLY A 405 5.19 -31.56 22.70
N ASP A 406 4.49 -31.67 23.83
CA ASP A 406 4.95 -32.43 24.99
C ASP A 406 4.26 -33.81 25.02
N LEU A 407 4.60 -34.65 24.03
CA LEU A 407 4.28 -36.08 24.06
C LEU A 407 5.02 -36.83 25.20
N GLY A 408 5.88 -36.17 25.98
CA GLY A 408 6.56 -36.75 27.15
C GLY A 408 5.68 -36.92 28.40
N CYS A 409 4.64 -36.09 28.56
CA CYS A 409 3.83 -36.08 29.80
C CYS A 409 2.69 -37.12 29.81
N LEU A 410 2.33 -37.70 28.65
CA LEU A 410 1.29 -38.73 28.59
C LEU A 410 1.76 -40.09 29.15
N TYR A 411 3.08 -40.33 29.23
CA TYR A 411 3.64 -41.51 29.89
C TYR A 411 3.67 -41.36 31.42
N GLU A 412 3.70 -40.14 31.93
CA GLU A 412 3.68 -39.86 33.39
C GLU A 412 2.25 -39.89 33.96
N LEU A 413 1.24 -39.57 33.14
CA LEU A 413 -0.19 -39.61 33.53
C LEU A 413 -0.76 -41.05 33.65
N SER A 414 -0.19 -42.03 32.94
CA SER A 414 -0.57 -43.44 33.13
C SER A 414 0.09 -44.10 34.35
N VAL A 415 1.17 -43.52 34.89
CA VAL A 415 1.90 -44.07 36.04
C VAL A 415 1.48 -43.41 37.36
N MET A 416 0.95 -42.18 37.33
CA MET A 416 0.47 -41.48 38.54
C MET A 416 -0.97 -41.82 38.96
N THR A 417 -1.69 -42.71 38.25
CA THR A 417 -3.10 -43.05 38.52
C THR A 417 -3.36 -44.47 39.05
N LEU A 418 -2.34 -45.20 39.51
CA LEU A 418 -2.49 -46.49 40.19
C LEU A 418 -1.70 -46.52 41.52
N GLU A 419 -2.37 -46.09 42.60
CA GLU A 419 -2.22 -46.39 44.06
C GLU A 419 -0.82 -46.54 44.72
N PRO A 420 -0.63 -46.19 46.04
CA PRO A 420 -1.60 -46.40 47.13
C PRO A 420 -1.74 -45.29 48.18
N ALA A 421 -2.98 -44.96 48.51
CA ALA A 421 -3.37 -44.43 49.83
C ALA A 421 -4.39 -45.36 50.52
N LEU A 422 -4.33 -46.66 50.24
CA LEU A 422 -4.95 -47.72 51.02
C LEU A 422 -4.08 -47.98 52.26
N HIS A 423 -4.21 -47.13 53.29
CA HIS A 423 -3.99 -47.49 54.69
C HIS A 423 -4.21 -46.23 55.53
N LEU A 424 -5.47 -46.01 55.97
CA LEU A 424 -5.87 -45.49 57.28
C LEU A 424 -7.34 -45.07 57.21
N LEU A 425 -8.22 -45.98 57.67
CA LEU A 425 -9.49 -45.78 58.40
C LEU A 425 -10.60 -46.77 57.94
N HIS A 426 -10.89 -47.71 58.84
CA HIS A 426 -12.08 -48.57 58.89
C HIS A 426 -13.28 -47.72 59.46
N PRO A 427 -14.54 -48.20 59.56
CA PRO A 427 -15.63 -47.94 58.63
C PRO A 427 -16.94 -47.65 59.38
N LEU A 428 -17.42 -46.41 59.42
CA LEU A 428 -18.71 -46.14 60.02
C LEU A 428 -19.47 -45.12 59.19
N TRP A 429 -20.41 -45.66 58.42
CA TRP A 429 -21.76 -45.16 58.11
C TRP A 429 -22.10 -45.28 56.61
N TRP A 430 -22.74 -46.40 56.30
CA TRP A 430 -23.71 -46.49 55.21
C TRP A 430 -24.98 -45.77 55.65
N SER A 431 -25.33 -44.64 55.03
CA SER A 431 -26.69 -44.10 54.91
C SER A 431 -26.68 -42.93 53.92
N ASP A 432 -27.48 -43.08 52.86
CA ASP A 432 -27.95 -42.18 51.80
C ASP A 432 -27.53 -40.68 51.73
N PRO A 433 -27.49 -40.09 50.50
CA PRO A 433 -26.76 -38.86 50.23
C PRO A 433 -27.54 -37.60 50.65
N PRO A 434 -26.89 -36.60 51.28
CA PRO A 434 -27.42 -35.25 51.29
C PRO A 434 -26.63 -34.36 50.31
N ALA A 435 -27.37 -33.91 49.30
CA ALA A 435 -27.30 -32.59 48.67
C ALA A 435 -25.97 -31.84 48.74
N CYS A 436 -25.39 -31.64 47.56
CA CYS A 436 -24.43 -30.59 47.22
C CYS A 436 -24.63 -29.30 48.03
N ARG A 437 -23.73 -29.03 48.98
CA ARG A 437 -23.47 -27.68 49.47
C ARG A 437 -22.02 -27.33 49.13
N GLY A 438 -21.89 -26.32 48.29
CA GLY A 438 -20.61 -25.83 47.81
C GLY A 438 -19.73 -25.34 48.94
N SER A 439 -18.47 -25.75 48.90
CA SER A 439 -17.36 -24.93 49.36
C SER A 439 -16.74 -24.23 48.15
N SER A 440 -16.43 -22.94 48.29
CA SER A 440 -15.74 -22.15 47.28
C SER A 440 -14.37 -22.73 46.91
N GLU A 441 -13.77 -23.54 47.79
CA GLU A 441 -12.42 -24.09 47.61
C GLU A 441 -12.36 -25.24 46.58
N GLN A 442 -13.43 -26.02 46.40
CA GLN A 442 -13.45 -27.10 45.38
C GLN A 442 -13.73 -26.56 43.97
N LYS A 443 -14.56 -25.51 43.87
CA LYS A 443 -14.71 -24.77 42.60
C LYS A 443 -13.43 -24.02 42.25
N ASP A 444 -12.75 -23.44 43.24
CA ASP A 444 -11.46 -22.79 43.02
C ASP A 444 -10.35 -23.78 42.65
N CYS A 445 -10.33 -25.00 43.19
CA CYS A 445 -9.34 -26.00 42.81
C CYS A 445 -9.58 -26.50 41.36
N CYS A 446 -10.84 -26.72 40.97
CA CYS A 446 -11.20 -27.09 39.60
C CYS A 446 -10.98 -25.94 38.61
N HIS A 447 -11.29 -24.69 38.98
CA HIS A 447 -10.98 -23.50 38.18
C HIS A 447 -9.48 -23.22 38.09
N ARG A 448 -8.70 -23.53 39.13
CA ARG A 448 -7.25 -23.30 39.19
C ARG A 448 -6.44 -24.42 38.53
N LEU A 449 -7.03 -25.61 38.38
CA LEU A 449 -6.53 -26.66 37.49
C LEU A 449 -6.92 -26.37 36.04
N GLN A 450 -8.16 -25.95 35.75
CA GLN A 450 -8.59 -25.52 34.41
C GLN A 450 -7.86 -24.25 33.92
N SER A 451 -7.45 -23.34 34.81
CA SER A 451 -6.65 -22.15 34.44
C SER A 451 -5.15 -22.40 34.37
N LYS A 452 -4.65 -23.53 34.89
CA LYS A 452 -3.24 -23.94 34.78
C LYS A 452 -2.97 -24.98 33.70
N THR A 453 -4.00 -25.59 33.12
CA THR A 453 -3.88 -26.43 31.91
C THR A 453 -4.55 -25.76 30.71
N GLN A 454 -4.28 -24.47 30.50
CA GLN A 454 -4.48 -23.88 29.18
C GLN A 454 -3.25 -24.26 28.37
N TRP A 455 -3.31 -25.42 27.70
CA TRP A 455 -2.38 -25.79 26.63
C TRP A 455 -2.16 -24.55 25.76
N SER A 456 -0.92 -24.09 25.62
CA SER A 456 -0.59 -22.90 24.83
C SER A 456 -0.83 -23.20 23.35
N LEU A 457 -2.10 -23.13 22.93
CA LEU A 457 -2.47 -23.24 21.53
C LEU A 457 -1.87 -22.05 20.79
N THR A 458 -0.80 -22.29 20.05
CA THR A 458 -0.17 -21.30 19.19
C THR A 458 -0.86 -21.31 17.83
N VAL A 459 -0.95 -20.11 17.22
CA VAL A 459 -1.54 -19.95 15.89
C VAL A 459 -0.53 -19.25 15.00
N CYS A 460 -0.26 -19.86 13.85
CA CYS A 460 0.63 -19.32 12.82
C CYS A 460 0.02 -19.55 11.43
N GLY A 461 0.61 -18.93 10.41
CA GLY A 461 0.06 -19.02 9.07
C GLY A 461 0.91 -18.34 8.01
N ALA A 462 0.38 -18.36 6.78
CA ALA A 462 1.01 -17.75 5.63
C ALA A 462 -0.03 -17.16 4.67
N PHE A 463 0.26 -15.99 4.14
CA PHE A 463 -0.43 -15.47 2.96
C PHE A 463 0.36 -15.89 1.71
N LEU A 464 -0.33 -16.57 0.80
CA LEU A 464 0.23 -17.21 -0.39
C LEU A 464 -0.35 -16.54 -1.62
N SER A 465 0.53 -15.85 -2.34
CA SER A 465 0.15 -14.96 -3.45
C SER A 465 0.05 -15.65 -4.80
N THR A 466 0.10 -16.98 -4.86
CA THR A 466 0.16 -17.74 -6.13
C THR A 466 -0.64 -19.02 -6.02
N ASP A 467 -1.29 -19.41 -7.12
CA ASP A 467 -2.04 -20.66 -7.24
C ASP A 467 -1.14 -21.89 -7.00
N TRP A 468 -1.69 -22.87 -6.28
CA TRP A 468 -1.08 -24.18 -6.07
C TRP A 468 -0.91 -25.01 -7.34
N GLU A 469 -1.61 -24.69 -8.44
CA GLU A 469 -1.41 -25.32 -9.75
C GLU A 469 0.03 -25.17 -10.27
N GLU A 470 0.73 -24.09 -9.92
CA GLU A 470 2.10 -23.81 -10.35
C GLU A 470 3.08 -24.90 -9.92
N ARG A 471 2.78 -25.66 -8.86
CA ARG A 471 3.60 -26.80 -8.42
C ARG A 471 3.77 -27.88 -9.50
N LYS A 472 2.79 -28.01 -10.40
CA LYS A 472 2.79 -29.01 -11.48
C LYS A 472 3.82 -28.66 -12.58
N ARG A 473 4.26 -27.40 -12.69
CA ARG A 473 5.19 -26.95 -13.74
C ARG A 473 6.58 -27.59 -13.66
N GLY A 474 7.01 -28.03 -12.47
CA GLY A 474 8.30 -28.69 -12.24
C GLY A 474 8.37 -30.17 -12.64
N GLY A 475 7.30 -30.73 -13.24
CA GLY A 475 7.26 -32.16 -13.61
C GLY A 475 7.32 -33.09 -12.39
N ASN A 476 6.49 -32.81 -11.38
CA ASN A 476 6.40 -33.52 -10.08
C ASN A 476 7.66 -33.50 -9.21
N LYS A 477 8.74 -32.82 -9.62
CA LYS A 477 9.86 -32.51 -8.73
C LYS A 477 9.50 -31.32 -7.85
N LEU A 478 9.87 -31.39 -6.57
CA LEU A 478 9.69 -30.29 -5.64
C LEU A 478 10.51 -29.08 -6.13
N SER A 479 9.81 -28.01 -6.52
CA SER A 479 10.41 -26.77 -6.97
C SER A 479 9.71 -25.59 -6.31
N PHE A 480 10.48 -24.58 -5.90
CA PHE A 480 9.90 -23.35 -5.37
C PHE A 480 9.31 -22.48 -6.49
N PHE A 481 8.14 -21.92 -6.20
CA PHE A 481 7.40 -20.96 -7.01
C PHE A 481 6.82 -19.89 -6.07
N GLY A 482 6.03 -18.98 -6.62
CA GLY A 482 5.42 -17.89 -5.86
C GLY A 482 5.94 -16.51 -6.23
N THR A 483 5.26 -15.47 -5.73
CA THR A 483 5.69 -14.08 -5.87
C THR A 483 6.33 -13.54 -4.59
N GLY A 484 7.03 -12.41 -4.70
CA GLY A 484 7.59 -11.69 -3.55
C GLY A 484 6.58 -11.12 -2.56
N GLU A 485 5.28 -11.29 -2.79
CA GLU A 485 4.20 -10.71 -1.97
C GLU A 485 3.64 -11.68 -0.92
N CYS A 486 4.17 -12.90 -0.86
CA CYS A 486 3.89 -13.81 0.25
C CYS A 486 4.45 -13.27 1.57
N PHE A 487 3.80 -13.59 2.67
CA PHE A 487 4.32 -13.34 4.01
C PHE A 487 3.91 -14.46 4.96
N VAL A 488 4.71 -14.71 5.98
CA VAL A 488 4.40 -15.63 7.07
C VAL A 488 4.14 -14.84 8.35
N PHE A 489 3.38 -15.41 9.28
CA PHE A 489 3.05 -14.73 10.52
C PHE A 489 2.81 -15.70 11.68
N ARG A 490 2.96 -15.16 12.89
CA ARG A 490 2.47 -15.76 14.13
C ARG A 490 1.41 -14.84 14.74
N LEU A 491 0.36 -15.41 15.34
CA LEU A 491 -0.70 -14.65 16.02
C LEU A 491 -0.62 -14.75 17.54
N LYS A 492 -0.20 -15.91 18.06
CA LYS A 492 -0.09 -16.20 19.50
C LYS A 492 1.30 -16.77 19.79
N PRO A 493 2.00 -16.33 20.86
CA PRO A 493 1.53 -15.41 21.91
C PRO A 493 1.52 -13.92 21.52
N GLU A 494 2.31 -13.52 20.52
CA GLU A 494 2.34 -12.15 19.98
C GLU A 494 2.02 -12.16 18.48
N MET A 495 1.39 -11.10 17.98
CA MET A 495 0.98 -10.99 16.58
C MET A 495 2.08 -10.31 15.76
N GLU A 496 2.76 -11.07 14.89
CA GLU A 496 3.92 -10.62 14.12
C GLU A 496 3.86 -11.09 12.67
N ARG A 497 4.23 -10.20 11.74
CA ARG A 497 4.28 -10.45 10.29
C ARG A 497 5.71 -10.37 9.75
N TYR A 498 6.09 -11.38 8.97
CA TYR A 498 7.39 -11.52 8.32
C TYR A 498 7.22 -11.52 6.80
N GLU A 499 7.74 -10.49 6.15
CA GLU A 499 7.64 -10.28 4.71
C GLU A 499 8.98 -10.61 4.03
N TRP A 500 8.96 -10.75 2.71
CA TRP A 500 10.17 -11.04 1.95
C TRP A 500 11.27 -9.98 2.15
N ILE A 501 12.49 -10.41 2.50
CA ILE A 501 13.61 -9.53 2.93
C ILE A 501 13.97 -8.47 1.90
N VAL A 502 13.90 -8.79 0.60
CA VAL A 502 14.28 -7.86 -0.48
C VAL A 502 13.34 -6.65 -0.54
N ILE A 503 12.09 -6.79 -0.06
CA ILE A 503 11.13 -5.68 0.07
C ILE A 503 11.52 -4.74 1.23
N ARG A 504 12.20 -5.26 2.27
CA ARG A 504 12.66 -4.49 3.44
C ARG A 504 14.07 -3.89 3.26
N HIS A 505 14.98 -4.59 2.60
CA HIS A 505 16.38 -4.17 2.43
C HIS A 505 16.89 -4.36 0.98
N PRO A 506 16.63 -3.38 0.09
CA PRO A 506 17.12 -3.40 -1.29
C PRO A 506 18.66 -3.40 -1.39
N GLU A 507 19.35 -2.98 -0.33
CA GLU A 507 20.81 -2.90 -0.22
C GLU A 507 21.48 -4.29 -0.31
N LEU A 508 20.83 -5.34 0.23
CA LEU A 508 21.37 -6.71 0.23
C LEU A 508 21.45 -7.28 -1.20
N ALA A 509 20.59 -6.84 -2.11
CA ALA A 509 20.68 -7.15 -3.54
C ALA A 509 21.95 -6.58 -4.19
N SER A 510 22.48 -5.46 -3.67
CA SER A 510 23.69 -4.81 -4.17
C SER A 510 24.98 -5.30 -3.49
N SER A 511 24.95 -5.63 -2.19
CA SER A 511 26.13 -6.12 -1.45
C SER A 511 26.61 -7.50 -1.91
N ILE A 512 25.71 -8.33 -2.47
CA ILE A 512 26.05 -9.64 -3.04
C ILE A 512 26.92 -9.50 -4.30
N LYS A 513 26.89 -8.36 -5.00
CA LYS A 513 27.79 -8.11 -6.15
C LYS A 513 29.24 -7.89 -5.73
N THR A 514 29.47 -7.41 -4.52
CA THR A 514 30.80 -6.99 -4.06
C THR A 514 31.63 -8.16 -3.51
N GLN A 515 31.00 -9.23 -3.01
CA GLN A 515 31.71 -10.39 -2.46
C GLN A 515 32.30 -11.34 -3.51
N ASN A 516 31.84 -11.28 -4.77
CA ASN A 516 32.35 -12.16 -5.84
C ASN A 516 33.52 -11.57 -6.64
N GLN A 517 33.99 -10.36 -6.33
CA GLN A 517 35.17 -9.78 -6.98
C GLN A 517 36.48 -10.01 -6.22
N GLU A 518 36.44 -10.59 -5.01
CA GLU A 518 37.66 -10.82 -4.21
C GLU A 518 38.13 -12.29 -4.15
N GLU A 519 37.40 -13.26 -4.72
CA GLU A 519 37.80 -14.70 -4.66
C GLU A 519 38.03 -15.39 -6.02
N THR A 520 38.31 -14.66 -7.10
CA THR A 520 38.79 -15.29 -8.36
C THR A 520 40.05 -14.62 -8.89
N ALA A 521 41.14 -14.77 -8.15
CA ALA A 521 42.49 -14.68 -8.70
C ALA A 521 43.25 -15.93 -8.29
N THR A 522 43.05 -17.03 -9.04
CA THR A 522 44.08 -18.00 -9.47
C THR A 522 43.41 -19.26 -10.00
N SER A 523 43.54 -19.50 -11.31
CA SER A 523 43.92 -20.75 -11.98
C SER A 523 43.20 -20.90 -13.32
N GLU A 524 44.04 -20.97 -14.36
CA GLU A 524 43.69 -21.35 -15.72
C GLU A 524 43.21 -22.82 -15.71
N ASP A 525 42.13 -23.12 -16.43
CA ASP A 525 42.09 -24.26 -17.33
C ASP A 525 40.86 -24.23 -18.26
N GLN A 526 41.12 -24.63 -19.51
CA GLN A 526 40.16 -24.76 -20.61
C GLN A 526 39.24 -25.98 -20.38
N ILE A 527 38.01 -25.98 -20.93
CA ILE A 527 37.38 -27.10 -21.69
C ILE A 527 35.92 -26.75 -22.08
N THR A 528 35.72 -26.68 -23.40
CA THR A 528 34.57 -26.96 -24.31
C THR A 528 33.10 -26.68 -23.96
N ASP A 529 32.47 -25.94 -24.88
CA ASP A 529 31.03 -25.86 -25.17
C ASP A 529 30.35 -27.22 -25.41
N GLY A 530 29.09 -27.35 -24.94
CA GLY A 530 28.22 -28.47 -25.31
C GLY A 530 26.84 -28.47 -24.63
N ASN A 531 25.81 -28.05 -25.37
CA ASN A 531 24.38 -28.36 -25.22
C ASN A 531 23.64 -27.98 -23.92
N ARG A 532 22.90 -26.87 -23.98
CA ARG A 532 21.65 -26.68 -23.20
C ARG A 532 20.47 -26.58 -24.15
N LEU A 533 19.65 -27.64 -24.16
CA LEU A 533 18.38 -27.72 -24.87
C LEU A 533 17.47 -26.54 -24.47
N GLN A 534 17.08 -25.73 -25.45
CA GLN A 534 16.01 -24.74 -25.34
C GLN A 534 14.67 -25.47 -25.20
N GLN A 535 13.92 -25.18 -24.13
CA GLN A 535 12.51 -25.55 -24.04
C GLN A 535 11.62 -24.47 -24.68
N PRO A 536 10.42 -24.82 -25.18
CA PRO A 536 9.66 -23.99 -26.10
C PRO A 536 9.08 -22.76 -25.41
N GLU A 537 9.23 -21.59 -26.01
CA GLU A 537 8.52 -20.38 -25.60
C GLU A 537 7.01 -20.54 -25.83
N LYS A 538 6.22 -20.36 -24.76
CA LYS A 538 4.75 -20.26 -24.81
C LYS A 538 4.34 -18.95 -25.52
N PRO A 539 3.17 -18.91 -26.19
CA PRO A 539 2.69 -17.71 -26.87
C PRO A 539 2.47 -16.55 -25.88
N PRO A 540 2.63 -15.29 -26.32
CA PRO A 540 2.57 -14.11 -25.46
C PRO A 540 1.11 -13.81 -25.09
N GLY A 541 0.62 -14.41 -24.02
CA GLY A 541 -0.76 -14.20 -23.56
C GLY A 541 -1.10 -14.70 -22.15
N GLU A 542 -0.32 -15.61 -21.57
CA GLU A 542 -0.63 -16.21 -20.26
C GLU A 542 0.64 -16.44 -19.45
N LEU A 543 1.16 -15.38 -18.81
CA LEU A 543 2.14 -15.49 -17.71
C LEU A 543 1.89 -14.35 -16.72
N SER A 544 1.88 -14.70 -15.43
CA SER A 544 1.63 -13.81 -14.30
C SER A 544 2.55 -12.56 -14.33
N PRO A 545 2.02 -11.35 -14.10
CA PRO A 545 2.76 -10.10 -14.29
C PRO A 545 3.72 -9.72 -13.13
N PHE A 546 4.02 -10.63 -12.21
CA PHE A 546 4.61 -10.30 -10.91
C PHE A 546 6.11 -10.60 -10.82
N LEU A 547 6.73 -9.93 -9.83
CA LEU A 547 8.15 -9.86 -9.46
C LEU A 547 8.86 -11.22 -9.31
N SER A 548 9.02 -11.97 -10.40
CA SER A 548 9.96 -13.08 -10.43
C SER A 548 11.35 -12.54 -10.09
N ALA A 549 12.11 -13.24 -9.24
CA ALA A 549 13.49 -12.89 -8.88
C ALA A 549 14.40 -12.56 -10.08
N ARG A 550 14.04 -13.07 -11.26
CA ARG A 550 14.62 -12.71 -12.57
C ARG A 550 14.56 -11.22 -12.89
N HIS A 551 13.49 -10.50 -12.50
CA HIS A 551 13.36 -9.05 -12.74
C HIS A 551 14.33 -8.19 -11.93
N PHE A 552 14.91 -8.71 -10.84
CA PHE A 552 15.91 -8.01 -10.02
C PHE A 552 17.35 -8.46 -10.32
N ASN A 553 17.57 -9.40 -11.25
CA ASN A 553 18.90 -9.97 -11.52
C ASN A 553 19.60 -10.46 -10.22
N LEU A 554 18.82 -11.01 -9.28
CA LEU A 554 19.31 -11.56 -8.02
C LEU A 554 19.96 -12.92 -8.27
N ASN A 555 21.08 -13.20 -7.58
CA ASN A 555 21.68 -14.53 -7.63
C ASN A 555 20.69 -15.55 -7.06
N SER A 556 20.27 -16.47 -7.91
CA SER A 556 19.21 -17.47 -7.74
C SER A 556 19.39 -18.47 -6.60
N LYS A 557 20.35 -18.30 -5.68
CA LYS A 557 20.62 -19.37 -4.72
C LYS A 557 19.63 -19.41 -3.55
N ASN A 558 19.26 -18.32 -2.87
CA ASN A 558 18.45 -18.45 -1.62
C ASN A 558 17.36 -17.37 -1.34
N THR A 559 17.14 -16.37 -2.20
CA THR A 559 16.24 -15.23 -1.88
C THR A 559 14.88 -15.27 -2.57
N SER A 560 14.45 -16.39 -3.16
CA SER A 560 13.17 -16.44 -3.88
C SER A 560 12.46 -17.79 -3.73
N MET A 561 12.67 -18.43 -2.59
CA MET A 561 12.07 -19.72 -2.24
C MET A 561 10.76 -19.49 -1.50
N PHE A 562 9.74 -18.97 -2.18
CA PHE A 562 8.51 -18.48 -1.52
C PHE A 562 7.57 -19.60 -1.07
N MET A 563 7.20 -20.49 -1.98
CA MET A 563 6.36 -21.64 -1.68
C MET A 563 6.74 -22.82 -2.58
N ALA A 564 6.64 -24.04 -2.06
CA ALA A 564 6.80 -25.26 -2.82
C ALA A 564 5.78 -26.29 -2.32
N GLY A 565 5.43 -27.24 -3.17
CA GLY A 565 4.54 -28.32 -2.78
C GLY A 565 4.68 -29.50 -3.72
N ASN A 566 4.52 -30.69 -3.18
CA ASN A 566 4.43 -31.93 -3.94
C ASN A 566 3.43 -32.88 -3.25
N VAL A 567 3.41 -34.16 -3.61
CA VAL A 567 2.50 -35.13 -2.96
C VAL A 567 2.87 -35.44 -1.51
N ASP A 568 4.09 -35.12 -1.09
CA ASP A 568 4.63 -35.49 0.22
C ASP A 568 4.60 -34.33 1.23
N SER A 569 4.56 -33.08 0.75
CA SER A 569 4.73 -31.91 1.64
C SER A 569 4.28 -30.59 1.05
N ILE A 570 4.02 -29.64 1.95
CA ILE A 570 3.90 -28.20 1.67
C ILE A 570 5.07 -27.47 2.33
N ILE A 571 5.68 -26.54 1.60
CA ILE A 571 6.76 -25.68 2.11
C ILE A 571 6.44 -24.22 1.81
N VAL A 572 6.61 -23.35 2.80
CA VAL A 572 6.54 -21.90 2.66
C VAL A 572 7.82 -21.29 3.23
N GLY A 573 8.51 -20.49 2.43
CA GLY A 573 9.77 -19.81 2.78
C GLY A 573 10.94 -20.77 2.92
N GLY A 574 11.91 -20.72 2.01
CA GLY A 574 13.10 -21.57 2.03
C GLY A 574 14.43 -20.79 2.15
N GLY A 575 15.52 -21.53 1.95
CA GLY A 575 16.90 -21.04 1.97
C GLY A 575 17.73 -21.77 3.03
N ASP A 576 17.95 -21.15 4.19
CA ASP A 576 18.59 -21.78 5.36
C ASP A 576 17.55 -22.26 6.38
N GLY A 577 16.81 -23.30 5.99
CA GLY A 577 15.63 -23.79 6.71
C GLY A 577 14.31 -23.39 6.03
N ASN A 578 13.20 -23.88 6.60
CA ASN A 578 11.85 -23.61 6.09
C ASN A 578 11.07 -22.78 7.12
N ALA A 579 10.45 -21.67 6.69
CA ALA A 579 9.59 -20.91 7.59
C ALA A 579 8.39 -21.75 8.04
N LEU A 580 7.86 -22.56 7.13
CA LEU A 580 6.80 -23.51 7.42
C LEU A 580 6.96 -24.74 6.51
N TYR A 581 6.94 -25.91 7.12
CA TYR A 581 6.88 -27.22 6.48
C TYR A 581 5.69 -27.99 7.05
N ILE A 582 4.93 -28.67 6.20
CA ILE A 582 3.79 -29.51 6.60
C ILE A 582 3.88 -30.84 5.84
N ASP A 583 3.59 -31.94 6.53
CA ASP A 583 3.59 -33.29 5.97
C ASP A 583 2.36 -33.59 5.07
N SER A 584 2.41 -34.70 4.33
CA SER A 584 1.33 -35.16 3.44
C SER A 584 0.01 -35.44 4.16
N GLU A 585 0.13 -35.76 5.45
CA GLU A 585 -1.00 -36.09 6.31
C GLU A 585 -1.56 -34.85 7.01
N LEU A 586 -1.04 -33.63 6.75
CA LEU A 586 -1.49 -32.37 7.37
C LEU A 586 -1.59 -32.42 8.91
N ASN A 587 -0.80 -33.29 9.54
CA ASN A 587 -0.87 -33.59 10.97
C ASN A 587 0.38 -33.10 11.71
N HIS A 588 1.51 -33.01 11.02
CA HIS A 588 2.75 -32.53 11.61
C HIS A 588 3.35 -31.41 10.77
N GLY A 589 3.89 -30.43 11.47
CA GLY A 589 4.64 -29.35 10.84
C GLY A 589 5.97 -29.09 11.51
N ARG A 590 6.82 -28.39 10.77
CA ARG A 590 8.08 -27.86 11.28
C ARG A 590 8.20 -26.40 10.89
N THR A 591 8.80 -25.60 11.76
CA THR A 591 9.10 -24.19 11.49
C THR A 591 10.51 -23.89 11.96
N GLY A 592 11.25 -23.14 11.15
CA GLY A 592 12.60 -22.70 11.44
C GLY A 592 12.81 -21.28 10.98
N SER A 593 14.03 -20.79 11.15
CA SER A 593 14.46 -19.60 10.43
C SER A 593 14.48 -19.86 8.93
N CYS A 594 14.23 -18.83 8.11
CA CYS A 594 14.51 -18.91 6.68
C CYS A 594 15.04 -17.59 6.13
N THR A 595 15.89 -17.68 5.11
CA THR A 595 16.47 -16.50 4.43
C THR A 595 15.48 -15.81 3.50
N THR A 596 14.33 -16.41 3.20
CA THR A 596 13.31 -15.75 2.38
C THR A 596 12.61 -14.66 3.19
N PHE A 597 12.21 -14.91 4.43
CA PHE A 597 11.43 -13.96 5.23
C PHE A 597 12.18 -13.33 6.42
N ASP A 598 13.40 -13.79 6.74
CA ASP A 598 14.13 -13.44 7.97
C ASP A 598 13.27 -13.66 9.22
N ASN A 599 12.42 -14.68 9.19
CA ASN A 599 11.58 -15.02 10.32
C ASN A 599 12.37 -15.90 11.30
N PRO A 600 12.14 -15.80 12.62
CA PRO A 600 12.43 -16.87 13.56
C PRO A 600 11.41 -18.02 13.41
N PRO A 601 11.60 -19.16 14.10
CA PRO A 601 10.55 -20.17 14.24
C PRO A 601 9.21 -19.53 14.67
N LEU A 602 8.13 -19.86 13.94
CA LEU A 602 6.82 -19.24 14.14
C LEU A 602 6.14 -19.72 15.43
N CYS A 603 6.39 -20.96 15.78
CA CYS A 603 5.98 -21.65 17.02
C CYS A 603 7.10 -22.64 17.43
N ALA A 604 6.78 -23.71 18.17
CA ALA A 604 7.73 -24.79 18.44
C ALA A 604 8.29 -25.38 17.13
N GLU A 605 9.59 -25.65 17.05
CA GLU A 605 10.25 -26.02 15.78
C GLU A 605 9.68 -27.28 15.11
N SER A 606 9.13 -28.19 15.91
CA SER A 606 8.32 -29.32 15.47
C SER A 606 7.02 -29.29 16.25
N PHE A 607 5.89 -29.39 15.56
CA PHE A 607 4.58 -29.21 16.15
C PHE A 607 3.55 -30.15 15.53
N GLN A 608 2.52 -30.47 16.31
CA GLN A 608 1.35 -31.18 15.81
C GLN A 608 0.30 -30.15 15.39
N ILE A 609 -0.27 -30.38 14.21
CA ILE A 609 -1.36 -29.57 13.67
C ILE A 609 -2.65 -30.11 14.27
N SER A 610 -3.30 -29.28 15.09
CA SER A 610 -4.63 -29.61 15.62
C SER A 610 -5.73 -29.26 14.63
N LEU A 611 -5.56 -28.16 13.89
CA LEU A 611 -6.50 -27.69 12.89
C LEU A 611 -5.77 -26.82 11.86
N LEU A 612 -6.14 -26.98 10.59
CA LEU A 612 -5.64 -26.18 9.48
C LEU A 612 -6.82 -25.70 8.65
N GLU A 613 -6.85 -24.39 8.36
CA GLU A 613 -7.83 -23.76 7.48
C GLU A 613 -7.12 -23.04 6.31
N VAL A 614 -7.75 -23.07 5.14
CA VAL A 614 -7.34 -22.28 3.97
C VAL A 614 -8.49 -21.42 3.52
N TRP A 615 -8.21 -20.14 3.41
CA TRP A 615 -9.17 -19.12 3.02
C TRP A 615 -8.80 -18.57 1.64
N GLY A 616 -9.78 -18.53 0.75
CA GLY A 616 -9.75 -17.89 -0.55
C GLY A 616 -10.37 -16.49 -0.50
N PHE A 617 -10.24 -15.78 -1.61
CA PHE A 617 -10.64 -14.39 -1.76
C PHE A 617 -11.75 -14.32 -2.81
N GLN A 618 -13.00 -14.32 -2.37
CA GLN A 618 -14.16 -14.31 -3.24
C GLN A 618 -14.54 -12.87 -3.63
N ASP A 619 -14.60 -12.59 -4.92
CA ASP A 619 -15.08 -11.30 -5.41
C ASP A 619 -16.60 -11.17 -5.23
N THR A 620 -17.02 -10.12 -4.52
CA THR A 620 -18.44 -9.77 -4.29
C THR A 620 -19.18 -9.34 -5.55
N MET A 621 -18.47 -9.11 -6.66
CA MET A 621 -19.00 -8.63 -7.94
C MET A 621 -19.23 -9.73 -8.97
N ALA A 622 -18.88 -10.99 -8.66
CA ALA A 622 -19.02 -12.14 -9.56
C ALA A 622 -20.35 -12.89 -9.44
N SER A 623 -21.37 -12.28 -8.81
CA SER A 623 -22.74 -12.83 -8.68
C SER A 623 -23.72 -12.22 -9.66
#